data_AF-F1LGN3-F1
#
_entry.id   AF-F1LGN3-F1
#
_cell.length_a   1.000
_cell.length_b   1.000
_cell.length_c   1.000
_cell.angle_alpha   90.00
_cell.angle_beta   90.00
_cell.angle_gamma   90.00
#
_symmetry.space_group_name_H-M   'P 1'
#
loop_
_entity.id
_entity.type
_entity.pdbx_description
1 polymer ?
#
loop_
_entity_poly.entity_id
_entity_poly.type
_entity_poly.pdbx_seq_one_letter_code
_entity_poly.pdbx_strand_id
1 'polypeptide(L)'
;MKVDEFRDKTISQIAAAIKSQVIAGGIQHVVIDNLQFLIGLATMSDDKANALERFNQQDRFVGLLRSIATDYGPHITLVVHPRKTDSDTDLDIQHFGGSARVTQEADIVFAIQRRRDENDRRKFRKFLYILKNRYGQKKVESDVIEMIFQPATYTHTLIDHSLNAAGTSK
;
A
#
# COMPACT_ATOMS: atom_id res chain seq x y z
N MET A 1 14.93 -11.28 -9.72
CA MET A 1 14.13 -11.10 -10.95
C MET A 1 14.67 -9.88 -11.69
N LYS A 2 15.04 -9.99 -12.97
CA LYS A 2 15.63 -8.85 -13.72
C LYS A 2 14.52 -7.91 -14.18
N VAL A 3 14.75 -6.59 -14.18
CA VAL A 3 13.74 -5.58 -14.56
C VAL A 3 13.22 -5.78 -15.99
N ASP A 4 14.06 -6.28 -16.88
CA ASP A 4 13.70 -6.59 -18.28
C ASP A 4 12.72 -7.76 -18.41
N GLU A 5 12.58 -8.58 -17.36
CA GLU A 5 11.70 -9.74 -17.36
C GLU A 5 10.21 -9.35 -17.32
N PHE A 6 9.88 -8.10 -17.05
CA PHE A 6 8.49 -7.61 -16.96
C PHE A 6 8.08 -6.65 -18.09
N ARG A 7 9.04 -6.21 -18.92
CA ARG A 7 8.70 -5.43 -20.12
C ARG A 7 7.88 -6.30 -21.06
N ASP A 8 6.83 -5.72 -21.63
CA ASP A 8 5.91 -6.35 -22.58
C ASP A 8 5.14 -7.58 -22.06
N LYS A 9 5.07 -7.77 -20.73
CA LYS A 9 4.23 -8.80 -20.11
C LYS A 9 2.88 -8.27 -19.68
N THR A 10 1.84 -9.03 -19.97
CA THR A 10 0.50 -8.82 -19.43
C THR A 10 0.46 -9.06 -17.93
N ILE A 11 -0.52 -8.46 -17.23
CA ILE A 11 -0.70 -8.65 -15.78
C ILE A 11 -0.81 -10.12 -15.36
N SER A 12 -1.41 -10.96 -16.22
CA SER A 12 -1.55 -12.40 -15.99
C SER A 12 -0.22 -13.13 -16.07
N GLN A 13 0.64 -12.75 -17.03
CA GLN A 13 1.99 -13.32 -17.14
C GLN A 13 2.86 -12.90 -15.94
N ILE A 14 2.72 -11.65 -15.48
CA ILE A 14 3.39 -11.15 -14.27
C ILE A 14 2.96 -11.98 -13.05
N ALA A 15 1.65 -12.13 -12.84
CA ALA A 15 1.11 -12.91 -11.72
C ALA A 15 1.53 -14.39 -11.79
N ALA A 16 1.51 -15.00 -12.98
CA ALA A 16 1.98 -16.37 -13.18
C ALA A 16 3.46 -16.54 -12.85
N ALA A 17 4.30 -15.56 -13.22
CA ALA A 17 5.72 -15.57 -12.88
C ALA A 17 5.93 -15.46 -11.36
N ILE A 18 5.21 -14.55 -10.68
CA ILE A 18 5.24 -14.44 -9.21
C ILE A 18 4.84 -15.78 -8.57
N LYS A 19 3.73 -16.35 -8.99
CA LYS A 19 3.24 -17.66 -8.52
C LYS A 19 4.29 -18.76 -8.70
N SER A 20 4.90 -18.84 -9.88
CA SER A 20 5.94 -19.85 -10.17
C SER A 20 7.11 -19.72 -9.21
N GLN A 21 7.55 -18.49 -8.92
CA GLN A 21 8.64 -18.23 -7.96
C GLN A 21 8.24 -18.52 -6.52
N VAL A 22 6.99 -18.23 -6.12
CA VAL A 22 6.46 -18.61 -4.80
C VAL A 22 6.53 -20.11 -4.59
N ILE A 23 6.09 -20.89 -5.59
CA ILE A 23 6.06 -22.36 -5.51
C ILE A 23 7.47 -22.94 -5.58
N ALA A 24 8.24 -22.57 -6.60
CA ALA A 24 9.56 -23.17 -6.86
C ALA A 24 10.61 -22.73 -5.83
N GLY A 25 10.55 -21.48 -5.39
CA GLY A 25 11.50 -20.89 -4.44
C GLY A 25 11.06 -20.94 -2.98
N GLY A 26 9.84 -21.41 -2.68
CA GLY A 26 9.29 -21.42 -1.33
C GLY A 26 9.17 -20.02 -0.72
N ILE A 27 8.88 -19.00 -1.54
CA ILE A 27 8.85 -17.60 -1.09
C ILE A 27 7.63 -17.38 -0.19
N GLN A 28 7.87 -16.92 1.03
CA GLN A 28 6.83 -16.66 2.02
C GLN A 28 6.37 -15.19 2.07
N HIS A 29 7.15 -14.26 1.52
CA HIS A 29 6.81 -12.83 1.49
C HIS A 29 7.14 -12.21 0.13
N VAL A 30 6.13 -11.64 -0.50
CA VAL A 30 6.24 -10.91 -1.77
C VAL A 30 5.99 -9.43 -1.52
N VAL A 31 6.90 -8.57 -1.98
CA VAL A 31 6.76 -7.10 -1.91
C VAL A 31 6.69 -6.54 -3.33
N ILE A 32 5.68 -5.72 -3.61
CA ILE A 32 5.45 -5.09 -4.92
C ILE A 32 5.39 -3.58 -4.73
N ASP A 33 6.35 -2.85 -5.31
CA ASP A 33 6.46 -1.39 -5.27
C ASP A 33 6.61 -0.81 -6.69
N ASN A 34 5.60 -0.15 -7.26
CA ASN A 34 4.21 -0.01 -6.80
C ASN A 34 3.22 -0.49 -7.87
N LEU A 35 1.96 -0.68 -7.46
CA LEU A 35 0.87 -1.15 -8.32
C LEU A 35 0.74 -0.30 -9.60
N GLN A 36 0.74 1.03 -9.49
CA GLN A 36 0.55 1.92 -10.63
C GLN A 36 1.67 1.80 -11.67
N PHE A 37 2.92 1.70 -11.23
CA PHE A 37 4.07 1.55 -12.12
C PHE A 37 4.02 0.19 -12.84
N LEU A 38 3.73 -0.89 -12.12
CA LEU A 38 3.64 -2.24 -12.69
C LEU A 38 2.54 -2.33 -13.76
N ILE A 39 1.36 -1.78 -13.49
CA ILE A 39 0.27 -1.72 -14.47
C ILE A 39 0.62 -0.77 -15.62
N GLY A 40 1.32 0.34 -15.33
CA GLY A 40 1.86 1.24 -16.34
C GLY A 40 2.73 0.49 -17.36
N LEU A 41 3.68 -0.32 -16.90
CA LEU A 41 4.54 -1.15 -17.76
C LEU A 41 3.74 -2.17 -18.59
N ALA A 42 2.77 -2.84 -17.98
CA ALA A 42 1.94 -3.85 -18.67
C ALA A 42 0.99 -3.25 -19.72
N THR A 43 0.76 -1.93 -19.70
CA THR A 43 -0.13 -1.21 -20.61
C THR A 43 0.61 -0.31 -21.60
N MET A 44 1.95 -0.28 -21.58
CA MET A 44 2.75 0.61 -22.44
C MET A 44 2.66 0.28 -23.94
N SER A 45 2.34 -0.96 -24.29
CA SER A 45 2.14 -1.36 -25.69
C SER A 45 0.75 -0.99 -26.24
N ASP A 46 -0.13 -0.44 -25.40
CA ASP A 46 -1.53 -0.17 -25.73
C ASP A 46 -1.81 1.33 -25.67
N ASP A 47 -1.49 2.05 -26.75
CA ASP A 47 -1.62 3.51 -26.88
C ASP A 47 -3.06 4.03 -26.66
N LYS A 48 -4.05 3.13 -26.58
CA LYS A 48 -5.47 3.44 -26.37
C LYS A 48 -5.93 3.25 -24.93
N ALA A 49 -5.07 2.73 -24.03
CA ALA A 49 -5.45 2.37 -22.67
C ALA A 49 -5.87 3.61 -21.86
N ASN A 50 -7.18 3.81 -21.73
CA ASN A 50 -7.75 4.93 -20.99
C ASN A 50 -7.61 4.73 -19.46
N ALA A 51 -7.86 5.79 -18.68
CA ALA A 51 -7.73 5.73 -17.22
C ALA A 51 -8.59 4.62 -16.58
N LEU A 52 -9.78 4.36 -17.14
CA LEU A 52 -10.70 3.33 -16.66
C LEU A 52 -10.14 1.93 -16.86
N GLU A 53 -9.54 1.65 -18.02
CA GLU A 53 -8.89 0.37 -18.30
C GLU A 53 -7.71 0.13 -17.35
N ARG A 54 -6.91 1.17 -17.06
CA ARG A 54 -5.82 1.06 -16.07
C ARG A 54 -6.36 0.70 -14.68
N PHE A 55 -7.49 1.28 -14.26
CA PHE A 55 -8.12 0.91 -12.98
C PHE A 55 -8.65 -0.54 -13.00
N ASN A 56 -9.30 -0.96 -14.08
CA ASN A 56 -9.76 -2.34 -14.22
C ASN A 56 -8.59 -3.35 -14.20
N GLN A 57 -7.45 -3.00 -14.79
CA GLN A 57 -6.24 -3.82 -14.76
C GLN A 57 -5.62 -3.87 -13.35
N GLN A 58 -5.62 -2.77 -12.60
CA GLN A 58 -5.23 -2.75 -11.19
C GLN A 58 -6.08 -3.72 -10.37
N ASP A 59 -7.41 -3.65 -10.52
CA ASP A 59 -8.35 -4.52 -9.80
C ASP A 59 -8.17 -6.00 -10.13
N ARG A 60 -8.00 -6.32 -11.41
CA ARG A 60 -7.74 -7.69 -11.86
C ARG A 60 -6.43 -8.22 -11.29
N PHE A 61 -5.38 -7.40 -11.30
CA PHE A 61 -4.09 -7.79 -10.78
C PHE A 61 -4.14 -8.03 -9.26
N VAL A 62 -4.82 -7.16 -8.50
CA VAL A 62 -5.03 -7.38 -7.05
C VAL A 62 -5.81 -8.68 -6.80
N GLY A 63 -6.83 -8.99 -7.60
CA GLY A 63 -7.54 -10.26 -7.53
C GLY A 63 -6.61 -11.48 -7.75
N LEU A 64 -5.70 -11.42 -8.73
CA LEU A 64 -4.71 -12.47 -8.96
C LEU A 64 -3.76 -12.62 -7.77
N LEU A 65 -3.28 -11.53 -7.19
CA LEU A 65 -2.44 -11.56 -5.98
C LEU A 65 -3.21 -12.16 -4.79
N ARG A 66 -4.49 -11.81 -4.63
CA ARG A 66 -5.35 -12.39 -3.58
C ARG A 66 -5.49 -13.90 -3.73
N SER A 67 -5.72 -14.40 -4.94
CA SER A 67 -5.74 -15.84 -5.21
C SER A 67 -4.39 -16.49 -4.87
N ILE A 68 -3.27 -15.87 -5.26
CA ILE A 68 -1.94 -16.41 -4.92
C ILE A 68 -1.74 -16.50 -3.40
N ALA A 69 -2.06 -15.45 -2.65
CA ALA A 69 -1.94 -15.44 -1.20
C ALA A 69 -2.83 -16.51 -0.55
N THR A 70 -4.06 -16.69 -1.05
CA THR A 70 -5.04 -17.65 -0.52
C THR A 70 -4.64 -19.09 -0.80
N ASP A 71 -4.23 -19.38 -2.04
CA ASP A 71 -4.00 -20.75 -2.51
C ASP A 71 -2.61 -21.28 -2.12
N TYR A 72 -1.61 -20.39 -1.99
CA TYR A 72 -0.21 -20.79 -1.77
C TYR A 72 0.39 -20.27 -0.45
N GLY A 73 -0.33 -19.43 0.28
CA GLY A 73 0.08 -18.93 1.59
C GLY A 73 1.19 -17.87 1.69
N PRO A 74 1.69 -17.19 0.63
CA PRO A 74 2.63 -16.09 0.85
C PRO A 74 1.91 -14.87 1.45
N HIS A 75 2.60 -14.14 2.33
CA HIS A 75 2.24 -12.78 2.66
C HIS A 75 2.56 -11.86 1.47
N ILE A 76 1.64 -11.00 1.08
CA ILE A 76 1.84 -10.06 -0.04
C ILE A 76 1.70 -8.63 0.47
N THR A 77 2.75 -7.83 0.32
CA THR A 77 2.75 -6.40 0.58
C THR A 77 2.74 -5.65 -0.74
N LEU A 78 1.72 -4.82 -0.95
CA LEU A 78 1.53 -4.03 -2.15
C LEU A 78 1.54 -2.53 -1.81
N VAL A 79 2.45 -1.78 -2.44
CA VAL A 79 2.46 -0.32 -2.35
C VAL A 79 1.49 0.25 -3.38
N VAL A 80 0.59 1.11 -2.93
CA VAL A 80 -0.41 1.79 -3.76
C VAL A 80 -0.39 3.27 -3.45
N HIS A 81 -0.23 4.11 -4.48
CA HIS A 81 -0.37 5.55 -4.29
C HIS A 81 -1.85 5.95 -4.19
N PRO A 82 -2.24 6.83 -3.24
CA PRO A 82 -3.60 7.36 -3.19
C PRO A 82 -3.88 8.25 -4.40
N ARG A 83 -5.16 8.45 -4.71
CA ARG A 83 -5.60 9.51 -5.64
C ARG A 83 -5.24 10.88 -5.06
N LYS A 84 -5.09 11.87 -5.94
CA LYS A 84 -4.90 13.25 -5.51
C LYS A 84 -6.12 13.69 -4.71
N THR A 85 -5.91 14.02 -3.45
CA THR A 85 -6.89 14.66 -2.56
C THR A 85 -6.46 16.08 -2.29
N ASP A 86 -7.36 16.88 -1.71
CA ASP A 86 -6.96 18.17 -1.16
C ASP A 86 -5.92 17.98 -0.06
N SER A 87 -5.02 18.95 0.09
CA SER A 87 -3.83 18.83 0.95
C SER A 87 -4.14 18.62 2.44
N ASP A 88 -5.34 18.99 2.87
CA ASP A 88 -5.78 18.94 4.25
C ASP A 88 -6.74 17.77 4.53
N THR A 89 -7.00 16.91 3.55
CA THR A 89 -7.84 15.73 3.72
C THR A 89 -7.04 14.55 4.25
N ASP A 90 -7.59 13.91 5.29
CA ASP A 90 -7.04 12.68 5.86
C ASP A 90 -7.19 11.51 4.90
N LEU A 91 -6.15 10.69 4.80
CA LEU A 91 -6.18 9.48 4.00
C LEU A 91 -7.11 8.44 4.64
N ASP A 92 -8.35 8.41 4.17
CA ASP A 92 -9.28 7.29 4.33
C ASP A 92 -9.15 6.24 3.20
N ILE A 93 -9.72 5.05 3.42
CA ILE A 93 -9.79 3.89 2.52
C ILE A 93 -10.24 4.28 1.12
N GLN A 94 -11.21 5.19 1.00
CA GLN A 94 -11.75 5.64 -0.28
C GLN A 94 -10.73 6.34 -1.19
N HIS A 95 -9.61 6.82 -0.63
CA HIS A 95 -8.57 7.50 -1.41
C HIS A 95 -7.61 6.53 -2.11
N PHE A 96 -7.60 5.25 -1.73
CA PHE A 96 -6.70 4.23 -2.27
C PHE A 96 -7.41 3.37 -3.32
N GLY A 97 -7.89 3.98 -4.40
CA GLY A 97 -8.51 3.18 -5.45
C GLY A 97 -9.13 3.91 -6.62
N GLY A 98 -8.86 3.35 -7.80
CA GLY A 98 -9.61 3.48 -9.04
C GLY A 98 -11.07 3.07 -8.92
N SER A 99 -11.23 1.95 -8.23
CA SER A 99 -12.44 1.33 -7.74
C SER A 99 -12.18 0.92 -6.28
N ALA A 100 -13.25 0.74 -5.49
CA ALA A 100 -13.16 0.31 -4.09
C ALA A 100 -12.56 -1.11 -3.89
N ARG A 101 -12.21 -1.82 -4.97
CA ARG A 101 -11.88 -3.24 -4.91
C ARG A 101 -10.51 -3.52 -4.29
N VAL A 102 -9.51 -2.68 -4.55
CA VAL A 102 -8.15 -2.87 -4.00
C VAL A 102 -8.18 -2.97 -2.47
N THR A 103 -8.89 -2.06 -1.81
CA THR A 103 -9.02 -2.05 -0.35
C THR A 103 -10.02 -3.09 0.17
N GLN A 104 -10.99 -3.54 -0.64
CA GLN A 104 -11.89 -4.64 -0.27
C GLN A 104 -11.16 -5.99 -0.18
N GLU A 105 -10.30 -6.29 -1.16
CA GLU A 105 -9.53 -7.55 -1.21
C GLU A 105 -8.43 -7.60 -0.15
N ALA A 106 -7.81 -6.46 0.18
CA ALA A 106 -6.77 -6.38 1.19
C ALA A 106 -7.27 -6.78 2.59
N ASP A 107 -6.48 -7.55 3.34
CA ASP A 107 -6.80 -7.87 4.74
C ASP A 107 -6.39 -6.74 5.68
N ILE A 108 -5.30 -6.04 5.36
CA ILE A 108 -4.75 -4.93 6.13
C ILE A 108 -4.52 -3.75 5.18
N VAL A 109 -4.88 -2.55 5.61
CA VAL A 109 -4.57 -1.30 4.89
C VAL A 109 -3.88 -0.36 5.86
N PHE A 110 -2.61 -0.08 5.57
CA PHE A 110 -1.84 0.95 6.26
C PHE A 110 -1.76 2.21 5.40
N ALA A 111 -1.80 3.36 6.06
CA ALA A 111 -1.56 4.66 5.43
C ALA A 111 -0.53 5.44 6.22
N ILE A 112 0.25 6.27 5.53
CA ILE A 112 1.20 7.19 6.16
C ILE A 112 0.65 8.60 5.97
N GLN A 113 0.13 9.18 7.04
CA GLN A 113 -0.39 10.54 7.05
C GLN A 113 0.76 11.51 7.33
N ARG A 114 0.84 12.59 6.55
CA ARG A 114 1.85 13.64 6.75
C ARG A 114 1.17 14.89 7.27
N ARG A 115 1.62 15.39 8.43
CA ARG A 115 1.14 16.63 9.05
C ARG A 115 2.23 17.67 9.07
N ARG A 116 1.84 18.95 8.98
CA ARG A 116 2.74 20.02 9.38
C ARG A 116 2.90 19.99 10.89
N ASP A 117 4.11 20.20 11.36
CA ASP A 117 4.36 20.37 12.78
C ASP A 117 3.71 21.68 13.28
N GLU A 118 3.04 21.62 14.43
CA GLU A 118 2.32 22.76 15.01
C GLU A 118 3.29 23.85 15.49
N ASN A 119 4.46 23.45 16.01
CA ASN A 119 5.47 24.35 16.55
C ASN A 119 6.42 24.88 15.46
N ASP A 120 6.69 24.10 14.41
CA ASP A 120 7.50 24.52 13.26
C ASP A 120 6.89 24.07 11.94
N ARG A 121 6.05 24.92 11.33
CA ARG A 121 5.32 24.61 10.07
C ARG A 121 6.19 24.30 8.85
N ARG A 122 7.52 24.44 8.94
CA ARG A 122 8.49 24.00 7.92
C ARG A 122 8.82 22.51 8.03
N LYS A 123 8.60 21.93 9.21
CA LYS A 123 8.77 20.51 9.49
C LYS A 123 7.47 19.76 9.26
N PHE A 124 7.62 18.46 9.03
CA PHE A 124 6.51 17.56 8.87
C PHE A 124 6.68 16.37 9.80
N ARG A 125 5.58 16.02 10.46
CA ARG A 125 5.44 14.78 11.23
C ARG A 125 4.73 13.74 10.35
N LYS A 126 5.04 12.47 10.58
CA LYS A 126 4.45 11.35 9.84
C LYS A 126 3.77 10.44 10.85
N PHE A 127 2.58 9.96 10.52
CA PHE A 127 1.79 9.10 11.38
C PHE A 127 1.36 7.85 10.63
N LEU A 128 1.43 6.70 11.30
CA LEU A 128 0.99 5.42 10.75
C LEU A 128 -0.48 5.20 11.12
N TYR A 129 -1.30 5.14 10.09
CA TYR A 129 -2.72 4.85 10.19
C TYR A 129 -2.97 3.38 9.86
N ILE A 130 -3.86 2.75 10.62
CA ILE A 130 -4.39 1.41 10.34
C ILE A 130 -5.84 1.58 9.93
N LEU A 131 -6.06 1.73 8.63
CA LEU A 131 -7.39 2.00 8.07
C LEU A 131 -8.25 0.74 8.01
N LYS A 132 -7.62 -0.42 7.82
CA LYS A 132 -8.29 -1.72 7.80
C LYS A 132 -7.45 -2.79 8.49
N ASN A 133 -8.12 -3.64 9.26
CA ASN A 133 -7.56 -4.85 9.84
C ASN A 133 -8.65 -5.92 9.94
N ARG A 134 -8.73 -6.82 8.95
CA ARG A 134 -9.81 -7.82 8.84
C ARG A 134 -9.86 -8.80 10.02
N TYR A 135 -8.72 -9.18 10.57
CA TYR A 135 -8.67 -10.20 11.62
C TYR A 135 -8.63 -9.60 13.03
N GLY A 136 -7.80 -8.57 13.24
CA GLY A 136 -7.62 -7.97 14.56
C GLY A 136 -8.64 -6.88 14.90
N GLN A 137 -9.42 -6.38 13.92
CA GLN A 137 -10.47 -5.35 14.05
C GLN A 137 -10.03 -3.98 14.61
N LYS A 138 -8.81 -3.87 15.15
CA LYS A 138 -8.25 -2.60 15.63
C LYS A 138 -7.86 -1.73 14.45
N LYS A 139 -8.42 -0.52 14.46
CA LYS A 139 -8.05 0.58 13.58
C LYS A 139 -7.32 1.67 14.35
N VAL A 140 -6.54 2.46 13.62
CA VAL A 140 -5.87 3.67 14.11
C VAL A 140 -6.06 4.72 13.05
N GLU A 141 -7.01 5.62 13.29
CA GLU A 141 -7.45 6.66 12.33
C GLU A 141 -7.16 8.07 12.88
N SER A 142 -6.17 8.18 13.78
CA SER A 142 -5.73 9.42 14.41
C SER A 142 -4.21 9.46 14.55
N ASP A 143 -3.66 10.66 14.78
CA ASP A 143 -2.23 10.95 14.87
C ASP A 143 -1.59 10.43 16.20
N VAL A 144 -1.79 9.14 16.52
CA VAL A 144 -1.30 8.52 17.76
C VAL A 144 -0.06 7.66 17.55
N ILE A 145 0.15 7.05 16.39
CA ILE A 145 1.38 6.30 16.07
C ILE A 145 2.28 7.19 15.21
N GLU A 146 3.25 7.86 15.81
CA GLU A 146 4.20 8.72 15.09
C GLU A 146 5.37 7.92 14.54
N MET A 147 5.78 8.23 13.31
CA MET A 147 6.94 7.66 12.64
C MET A 147 8.11 8.67 12.68
N ILE A 148 9.06 8.46 13.57
CA ILE A 148 10.25 9.31 13.69
C ILE A 148 11.38 8.73 12.84
N PHE A 149 11.81 9.48 11.81
CA PHE A 149 12.93 9.10 10.97
C PHE A 149 14.26 9.23 11.73
N GLN A 150 15.09 8.19 11.65
CA GLN A 150 16.41 8.10 12.27
C GLN A 150 17.48 8.24 11.18
N PRO A 151 18.13 9.42 11.03
CA PRO A 151 19.08 9.65 9.94
C PRO A 151 20.33 8.76 10.01
N ALA A 152 20.71 8.33 11.21
CA ALA A 152 21.88 7.48 11.42
C ALA A 152 21.70 6.07 10.84
N THR A 153 20.47 5.56 10.81
CA THR A 153 20.14 4.18 10.41
C THR A 153 19.25 4.12 9.17
N TYR A 154 18.77 5.26 8.68
CA TYR A 154 17.77 5.36 7.62
C TYR A 154 16.48 4.57 7.90
N THR A 155 16.12 4.42 9.18
CA THR A 155 14.90 3.72 9.61
C THR A 155 13.86 4.69 10.17
N HIS A 156 12.63 4.22 10.37
CA HIS A 156 11.64 4.93 11.18
C HIS A 156 11.42 4.16 12.47
N THR A 157 11.34 4.88 13.59
CA THR A 157 10.89 4.36 14.89
C THR A 157 9.44 4.74 15.06
N LEU A 158 8.60 3.77 15.44
CA LEU A 158 7.19 4.01 15.77
C LEU A 158 7.09 4.37 17.26
N ILE A 159 6.42 5.49 17.55
CA ILE A 159 6.11 5.92 18.92
C ILE A 159 4.60 5.98 19.07
N ASP A 160 4.06 5.23 20.04
CA ASP A 160 2.64 5.23 20.37
C ASP A 160 2.36 6.27 21.47
N HIS A 161 1.68 7.36 21.09
CA HIS A 161 1.28 8.45 21.97
C HIS A 161 -0.07 8.23 22.65
N SER A 162 -0.76 7.10 22.39
CA SER A 162 -2.11 6.84 22.96
C SER A 162 -2.12 6.84 24.49
N LEU A 163 -1.02 6.47 25.13
CA LEU A 163 -0.87 6.48 26.59
C LEU A 163 -0.67 7.89 27.17
N ASN A 164 -0.14 8.84 26.38
CA ASN A 164 0.10 10.21 26.83
C ASN A 164 -1.19 11.05 26.85
N ALA A 165 -2.18 10.70 26.04
CA ALA A 165 -3.48 11.39 25.99
C ALA A 165 -4.37 11.09 27.22
N ALA A 166 -4.14 9.97 27.91
CA ALA A 166 -4.93 9.55 29.07
C ALA A 166 -4.58 10.32 30.37
N GLY A 167 -3.52 11.15 30.38
CA GLY A 167 -3.02 11.86 31.56
C GLY A 167 -3.61 13.25 31.83
N THR A 168 -4.52 13.75 30.99
CA THR A 168 -5.00 15.15 31.05
C THR A 168 -6.46 15.33 31.45
N SER A 169 -7.07 14.34 32.12
CA SER A 169 -8.31 14.58 32.86
C SER A 169 -7.97 14.90 34.32
N LYS A 170 -7.84 16.19 34.62
CA LYS A 170 -8.01 16.77 35.96
C LYS A 170 -9.20 17.70 35.93
#